data_AF-A0A543JNN1-F1
#
_entry.id   AF-A0A543JNN1-F1
#
_cell.length_a   1.000
_cell.length_b   1.000
_cell.length_c   1.000
_cell.angle_alpha   90.00
_cell.angle_beta   90.00
_cell.angle_gamma   90.00
#
_symmetry.space_group_name_H-M   'P 1'
#
loop_
_entity.id
_entity.type
_entity.pdbx_description
1 polymer ?
#
loop_
_entity_poly.entity_id
_entity_poly.type
_entity_poly.pdbx_seq_one_letter_code
_entity_poly.pdbx_strand_id
1 'polypeptide(L)'
;MLRTKVVAAAALLLGGAAVAVTAPNAVAATVDTSAYYVLVNRNSGKALDVYNLATTDGARIGQWSRNDGNWQQWQFVDSGNGFYRLKSRHSGKVLDFPSTSDLAGLTQWTDHNGHNQQFRLADSGSGHVRLVNRASNKAVDVLNFSTADGAEVVQWPDTGGTNQQWQPVKVSGGGTGCGSGTFHAEAFNDNGTWTARRGGTVVYSGSDFRAAAQAAIGSLTANRTWKERVVLWQGGTIGAGERISLPSHTTLDSCGTINVSGSASGDYAPVYSRGTTQVDVQHLYVTGTPIYGIFMRNVTNVNIGHVDMKLSRGLGVRIDNRGDTSQRSRNINLGYVFVSGASSHAVETYGVDNITIGTVVARSVGESGLLLNETTNATVGTVDAQNAGTGTGYAAFRTANRNGRINDAYPDNIRVGLVKAAGGGRGVFCVSESGGLVIDRVELSNTGNNAILIENCYGVTIASQGGWVSGGGEIRLAARSDFPNNNRIHLQNLTVTNQTIRESPCAGNSEFRNITMVNSTWAVC
;
A
#
# COMPACT_ATOMS: atom_id res chain seq x y z
N MET A 1 25.48 82.56 -37.39
CA MET A 1 24.15 82.34 -36.77
C MET A 1 23.79 80.87 -36.95
N LEU A 2 23.82 80.13 -35.84
CA LEU A 2 23.62 78.68 -35.74
C LEU A 2 22.22 78.46 -35.15
N ARG A 3 21.35 77.66 -35.77
CA ARG A 3 20.15 77.11 -35.10
C ARG A 3 19.85 75.71 -35.61
N THR A 4 20.48 74.74 -34.97
CA THR A 4 20.11 73.32 -34.99
C THR A 4 19.01 73.13 -33.94
N LYS A 5 17.82 72.64 -34.33
CA LYS A 5 16.77 72.22 -33.39
C LYS A 5 16.93 70.73 -33.12
N VAL A 6 17.37 70.42 -31.90
CA VAL A 6 17.39 69.06 -31.32
C VAL A 6 15.99 68.77 -30.78
N VAL A 7 15.39 67.68 -31.24
CA VAL A 7 14.21 67.07 -30.60
C VAL A 7 14.75 66.05 -29.59
N ALA A 8 14.55 66.31 -28.31
CA ALA A 8 14.93 65.41 -27.23
C ALA A 8 13.90 64.27 -27.13
N ALA A 9 14.35 63.03 -27.35
CA ALA A 9 13.61 61.83 -26.99
C ALA A 9 13.82 61.55 -25.50
N ALA A 10 12.75 61.59 -24.71
CA ALA A 10 12.75 61.19 -23.33
C ALA A 10 12.87 59.65 -23.24
N ALA A 11 14.02 59.15 -22.83
CA ALA A 11 14.19 57.75 -22.44
C ALA A 11 13.59 57.57 -21.04
N LEU A 12 12.43 56.92 -20.94
CA LEU A 12 11.96 56.39 -19.67
C LEU A 12 12.87 55.23 -19.25
N LEU A 13 13.68 55.47 -18.23
CA LEU A 13 14.35 54.44 -17.43
C LEU A 13 13.29 53.67 -16.64
N LEU A 14 12.76 52.59 -17.21
CA LEU A 14 12.10 51.55 -16.41
C LEU A 14 13.20 50.73 -15.74
N GLY A 15 13.44 51.03 -14.45
CA GLY A 15 14.22 50.18 -13.57
C GLY A 15 13.55 48.82 -13.45
N GLY A 16 13.98 47.86 -14.27
CA GLY A 16 13.64 46.46 -14.09
C GLY A 16 14.37 45.95 -12.85
N ALA A 17 13.68 45.90 -11.72
CA ALA A 17 14.12 45.05 -10.61
C ALA A 17 14.14 43.61 -11.14
N ALA A 18 15.34 43.06 -11.35
CA ALA A 18 15.51 41.64 -11.56
C ALA A 18 15.02 40.94 -10.29
N VAL A 19 13.76 40.52 -10.29
CA VAL A 19 13.27 39.55 -9.32
C VAL A 19 14.07 38.29 -9.60
N ALA A 20 15.09 38.05 -8.78
CA ALA A 20 15.67 36.73 -8.66
C ALA A 20 14.52 35.81 -8.24
N VAL A 21 13.96 35.09 -9.21
CA VAL A 21 13.13 33.93 -8.93
C VAL A 21 14.08 32.95 -8.28
N THR A 22 14.18 33.01 -6.96
CA THR A 22 14.69 31.88 -6.20
C THR A 22 13.77 30.74 -6.54
N ALA A 23 14.28 29.77 -7.30
CA ALA A 23 13.62 28.48 -7.41
C ALA A 23 13.32 28.05 -5.96
N PRO A 24 12.08 27.65 -5.64
CA PRO A 24 11.81 27.10 -4.32
C PRO A 24 12.84 26.00 -4.11
N ASN A 25 13.57 26.05 -2.99
CA ASN A 25 14.46 24.98 -2.60
C ASN A 25 13.69 23.68 -2.80
N ALA A 26 14.21 22.79 -3.65
CA ALA A 26 13.65 21.47 -3.81
C ALA A 26 13.53 20.89 -2.40
N VAL A 27 12.29 20.65 -1.96
CA VAL A 27 12.03 20.00 -0.69
C VAL A 27 12.66 18.64 -0.84
N ALA A 28 13.85 18.45 -0.27
CA ALA A 28 14.48 17.14 -0.17
C ALA A 28 13.39 16.20 0.34
N ALA A 29 13.21 15.06 -0.35
CA ALA A 29 12.26 14.05 0.06
C ALA A 29 12.41 13.85 1.57
N THR A 30 11.42 14.27 2.35
CA THR A 30 11.54 14.24 3.81
C THR A 30 11.51 12.78 4.23
N VAL A 31 12.70 12.24 4.49
CA VAL A 31 12.88 10.91 5.04
C VAL A 31 12.49 10.94 6.51
N ASP A 32 11.70 9.96 6.92
CA ASP A 32 11.37 9.71 8.30
C ASP A 32 12.51 8.90 8.95
N THR A 33 13.34 9.57 9.74
CA THR A 33 14.50 8.97 10.41
C THR A 33 14.11 7.95 11.50
N SER A 34 12.83 7.89 11.88
CA SER A 34 12.31 6.85 12.77
C SER A 34 11.91 5.56 12.04
N ALA A 35 11.89 5.57 10.71
CA ALA A 35 11.47 4.44 9.90
C ALA A 35 12.64 3.66 9.27
N TYR A 36 12.37 2.42 8.89
CA TYR A 36 13.22 1.63 8.01
C TYR A 36 12.73 1.74 6.57
N TYR A 37 13.65 1.59 5.63
CA TYR A 37 13.38 1.67 4.20
C TYR A 37 14.03 0.50 3.48
N VAL A 38 13.36 -0.02 2.46
CA VAL A 38 14.00 -0.83 1.42
C VAL A 38 14.32 0.09 0.26
N LEU A 39 15.56 0.05 -0.22
CA LEU A 39 16.02 0.88 -1.35
C LEU A 39 15.94 0.05 -2.61
N VAL A 40 14.94 0.31 -3.45
CA VAL A 40 14.71 -0.46 -4.69
C VAL A 40 15.31 0.27 -5.88
N ASN A 41 16.23 -0.38 -6.60
CA ASN A 41 16.87 0.21 -7.77
C ASN A 41 15.88 0.36 -8.92
N ARG A 42 15.85 1.53 -9.58
CA ARG A 42 14.91 1.83 -10.66
C ARG A 42 15.14 0.97 -11.90
N ASN A 43 16.39 0.63 -12.20
CA ASN A 43 16.73 -0.15 -13.38
C ASN A 43 16.37 -1.63 -13.23
N SER A 44 16.72 -2.24 -12.10
CA SER A 44 16.58 -3.69 -11.89
C SER A 44 15.32 -4.10 -11.13
N GLY A 45 14.69 -3.19 -10.37
CA GLY A 45 13.62 -3.51 -9.43
C GLY A 45 14.09 -4.30 -8.19
N LYS A 46 15.40 -4.43 -7.98
CA LYS A 46 16.01 -5.17 -6.87
C LYS A 46 16.36 -4.26 -5.69
N ALA A 47 16.46 -4.83 -4.50
CA ALA A 47 16.74 -4.12 -3.26
C ALA A 47 18.25 -4.04 -2.97
N LEU A 48 18.71 -2.94 -2.38
CA LEU A 48 20.03 -2.81 -1.78
C LEU A 48 20.18 -3.80 -0.61
N ASP A 49 21.19 -4.66 -0.65
CA ASP A 49 21.26 -5.91 0.12
C ASP A 49 22.66 -6.12 0.72
N VAL A 50 22.73 -6.52 2.01
CA VAL A 50 23.99 -7.00 2.60
C VAL A 50 24.26 -8.44 2.16
N TYR A 51 25.31 -8.61 1.34
CA TYR A 51 25.65 -9.89 0.75
C TYR A 51 25.88 -10.98 1.82
N ASN A 52 25.32 -12.17 1.58
CA ASN A 52 25.41 -13.33 2.48
C ASN A 52 24.99 -13.07 3.93
N LEU A 53 24.11 -12.08 4.18
CA LEU A 53 23.63 -11.76 5.53
C LEU A 53 24.75 -11.42 6.52
N ALA A 54 25.91 -11.01 6.01
CA ALA A 54 27.09 -10.80 6.83
C ALA A 54 26.87 -9.66 7.83
N THR A 55 27.53 -9.74 8.99
CA THR A 55 27.43 -8.73 10.06
C THR A 55 28.77 -8.10 10.40
N THR A 56 29.84 -8.50 9.73
CA THR A 56 31.21 -8.00 9.93
C THR A 56 31.47 -6.69 9.18
N ASP A 57 32.47 -5.95 9.65
CA ASP A 57 33.01 -4.80 8.93
C ASP A 57 33.59 -5.23 7.57
N GLY A 58 33.43 -4.37 6.57
CA GLY A 58 33.88 -4.62 5.19
C GLY A 58 32.98 -5.58 4.41
N ALA A 59 31.87 -6.04 4.99
CA ALA A 59 30.94 -6.88 4.25
C ALA A 59 30.35 -6.12 3.06
N ARG A 60 30.39 -6.77 1.88
CA ARG A 60 29.94 -6.23 0.60
C ARG A 60 28.45 -5.93 0.60
N ILE A 61 28.09 -4.80 0.00
CA ILE A 61 26.73 -4.46 -0.38
C ILE A 61 26.53 -4.75 -1.86
N GLY A 62 25.42 -5.40 -2.17
CA GLY A 62 25.00 -5.68 -3.54
C GLY A 62 23.53 -5.34 -3.74
N GLN A 63 22.95 -5.86 -4.81
CA GLN A 63 21.50 -5.92 -4.96
C GLN A 63 20.99 -7.37 -4.97
N TRP A 64 19.77 -7.57 -4.51
CA TRP A 64 19.10 -8.86 -4.60
C TRP A 64 17.59 -8.69 -4.80
N SER A 65 16.94 -9.74 -5.31
CA SER A 65 15.49 -9.85 -5.34
C SER A 65 14.90 -9.44 -3.98
N ARG A 66 14.00 -8.46 -4.00
CA ARG A 66 13.41 -7.89 -2.79
C ARG A 66 12.66 -8.96 -2.02
N ASN A 67 13.04 -9.15 -0.77
CA ASN A 67 12.44 -10.12 0.17
C ASN A 67 12.09 -9.49 1.52
N ASP A 68 12.32 -8.18 1.69
CA ASP A 68 12.06 -7.41 2.90
C ASP A 68 12.75 -7.99 4.16
N GLY A 69 13.81 -8.80 3.98
CA GLY A 69 14.67 -9.26 5.06
C GLY A 69 15.40 -8.09 5.72
N ASN A 70 15.81 -8.25 6.98
CA ASN A 70 16.45 -7.17 7.75
C ASN A 70 17.73 -6.63 7.07
N TRP A 71 18.43 -7.45 6.28
CA TRP A 71 19.64 -7.09 5.54
C TRP A 71 19.37 -6.25 4.28
N GLN A 72 18.10 -6.07 3.89
CA GLN A 72 17.66 -5.14 2.85
C GLN A 72 17.04 -3.85 3.41
N GLN A 73 17.03 -3.70 4.73
CA GLN A 73 16.35 -2.60 5.40
C GLN A 73 17.35 -1.63 6.03
N TRP A 74 17.14 -0.36 5.74
CA TRP A 74 18.05 0.74 6.07
C TRP A 74 17.31 1.84 6.81
N GLN A 75 17.79 2.21 7.98
CA GLN A 75 17.33 3.40 8.71
C GLN A 75 18.23 4.58 8.35
N PHE A 76 17.62 5.71 8.02
CA PHE A 76 18.37 6.96 7.87
C PHE A 76 18.64 7.57 9.24
N VAL A 77 19.91 7.80 9.54
CA VAL A 77 20.36 8.45 10.76
C VAL A 77 20.93 9.81 10.38
N ASP A 78 20.34 10.87 10.92
CA ASP A 78 20.78 12.24 10.62
C ASP A 78 22.24 12.47 11.05
N SER A 79 23.01 13.10 10.17
CA SER A 79 24.40 13.53 10.37
C SER A 79 24.55 15.06 10.23
N GLY A 80 23.43 15.79 10.10
CA GLY A 80 23.37 17.25 9.96
C GLY A 80 23.59 17.74 8.53
N ASN A 81 23.16 18.98 8.26
CA ASN A 81 23.32 19.66 6.96
C ASN A 81 22.75 18.88 5.75
N GLY A 82 21.69 18.09 5.95
CA GLY A 82 21.05 17.30 4.89
C GLY A 82 21.80 16.02 4.51
N PHE A 83 22.75 15.58 5.33
CA PHE A 83 23.45 14.30 5.17
C PHE A 83 22.96 13.27 6.18
N TYR A 84 22.94 12.00 5.74
CA TYR A 84 22.49 10.87 6.53
C TYR A 84 23.50 9.73 6.44
N ARG A 85 23.62 8.97 7.53
CA ARG A 85 24.11 7.60 7.47
C ARG A 85 22.92 6.67 7.20
N LEU A 86 23.17 5.57 6.51
CA LEU A 86 22.17 4.52 6.29
C LEU A 86 22.54 3.30 7.11
N LYS A 87 21.85 3.10 8.24
CA LYS A 87 22.10 2.04 9.20
C LYS A 87 21.33 0.78 8.83
N SER A 88 22.03 -0.33 8.66
CA SER A 88 21.44 -1.64 8.43
C SER A 88 20.60 -2.08 9.64
N ARG A 89 19.36 -2.52 9.39
CA ARG A 89 18.52 -3.14 10.43
C ARG A 89 19.11 -4.45 10.94
N HIS A 90 19.83 -5.17 10.08
CA HIS A 90 20.39 -6.49 10.38
C HIS A 90 21.58 -6.44 11.33
N SER A 91 22.57 -5.60 11.02
CA SER A 91 23.85 -5.56 11.74
C SER A 91 24.02 -4.36 12.66
N GLY A 92 23.18 -3.33 12.51
CA GLY A 92 23.37 -2.03 13.18
C GLY A 92 24.54 -1.19 12.65
N LYS A 93 25.25 -1.66 11.62
CA LYS A 93 26.35 -0.94 10.94
C LYS A 93 25.81 -0.01 9.86
N VAL A 94 26.65 0.89 9.34
CA VAL A 94 26.25 1.87 8.33
C VAL A 94 26.93 1.62 6.99
N LEU A 95 26.30 2.08 5.91
CA LEU A 95 26.91 2.11 4.57
C LEU A 95 28.22 2.91 4.58
N ASP A 96 29.25 2.37 3.93
CA ASP A 96 30.61 2.89 3.94
C ASP A 96 31.31 2.65 2.60
N PHE A 97 31.95 3.68 2.06
CA PHE A 97 32.94 3.53 0.99
C PHE A 97 34.37 3.56 1.54
N PRO A 98 35.18 2.49 1.32
CA PRO A 98 36.52 2.40 1.89
C PRO A 98 37.55 3.36 1.25
N SER A 99 37.21 3.97 0.11
CA SER A 99 38.03 5.02 -0.54
C SER A 99 37.14 5.92 -1.40
N THR A 100 37.69 6.97 -2.01
CA THR A 100 36.98 7.86 -2.95
C THR A 100 37.19 7.50 -4.42
N SER A 101 37.91 6.42 -4.69
CA SER A 101 38.21 5.93 -6.05
C SER A 101 36.94 5.50 -6.78
N ASP A 102 36.92 5.66 -8.10
CA ASP A 102 35.87 5.06 -8.91
C ASP A 102 35.86 3.54 -8.73
N LEU A 103 34.66 2.95 -8.80
CA LEU A 103 34.43 1.51 -8.67
C LEU A 103 34.78 0.93 -7.29
N ALA A 104 35.11 1.75 -6.30
CA ALA A 104 35.21 1.27 -4.92
C ALA A 104 33.84 0.72 -4.47
N GLY A 105 33.83 -0.55 -4.08
CA GLY A 105 32.63 -1.26 -3.64
C GLY A 105 32.06 -0.67 -2.37
N LEU A 106 30.72 -0.60 -2.31
CA LEU A 106 29.99 -0.20 -1.13
C LEU A 106 30.03 -1.35 -0.11
N THR A 107 30.33 -1.00 1.14
CA THR A 107 30.40 -1.96 2.25
C THR A 107 29.52 -1.50 3.41
N GLN A 108 29.37 -2.34 4.42
CA GLN A 108 28.98 -1.88 5.76
C GLN A 108 30.19 -1.80 6.68
N TRP A 109 30.19 -0.83 7.58
CA TRP A 109 31.23 -0.64 8.58
C TRP A 109 30.67 -0.13 9.90
N THR A 110 31.40 -0.36 10.98
CA THR A 110 31.14 0.21 12.30
C THR A 110 30.94 1.72 12.18
N ASP A 111 29.84 2.21 12.76
CA ASP A 111 29.44 3.60 12.67
C ASP A 111 30.42 4.49 13.44
N HIS A 112 31.15 5.33 12.70
CA HIS A 112 32.05 6.34 13.24
C HIS A 112 31.74 7.74 12.69
N ASN A 113 30.58 7.89 12.02
CA ASN A 113 30.09 9.13 11.44
C ASN A 113 31.10 9.87 10.54
N GLY A 114 31.98 9.15 9.85
CA GLY A 114 32.94 9.73 8.91
C GLY A 114 32.26 10.21 7.62
N HIS A 115 32.87 11.15 6.89
CA HIS A 115 32.30 11.66 5.63
C HIS A 115 32.10 10.56 4.57
N ASN A 116 32.91 9.50 4.61
CA ASN A 116 32.76 8.31 3.77
C ASN A 116 31.50 7.48 4.09
N GLN A 117 30.86 7.71 5.25
CA GLN A 117 29.61 7.06 5.69
C GLN A 117 28.37 7.96 5.53
N GLN A 118 28.55 9.17 5.00
CA GLN A 118 27.49 10.18 4.94
C GLN A 118 27.02 10.39 3.50
N PHE A 119 25.70 10.40 3.30
CA PHE A 119 25.06 10.49 2.00
C PHE A 119 23.98 11.56 2.02
N ARG A 120 23.91 12.37 0.97
CA ARG A 120 22.76 13.25 0.70
C ARG A 120 21.82 12.57 -0.29
N LEU A 121 20.52 12.83 -0.16
CA LEU A 121 19.51 12.35 -1.12
C LEU A 121 19.29 13.42 -2.20
N ALA A 122 19.67 13.11 -3.44
CA ALA A 122 19.38 13.95 -4.60
C ALA A 122 18.11 13.45 -5.31
N ASP A 123 17.10 14.31 -5.46
CA ASP A 123 15.83 13.93 -6.11
C ASP A 123 16.02 13.52 -7.59
N SER A 124 15.28 12.51 -8.03
CA SER A 124 15.22 12.00 -9.41
C SER A 124 13.80 11.94 -9.98
N GLY A 125 12.81 12.48 -9.26
CA GLY A 125 11.40 12.45 -9.64
C GLY A 125 10.74 11.09 -9.46
N SER A 126 9.40 11.07 -9.51
CA SER A 126 8.59 9.85 -9.38
C SER A 126 8.92 9.01 -8.14
N GLY A 127 9.30 9.65 -7.03
CA GLY A 127 9.64 8.98 -5.77
C GLY A 127 11.01 8.29 -5.72
N HIS A 128 11.91 8.58 -6.65
CA HIS A 128 13.28 8.04 -6.68
C HIS A 128 14.31 9.08 -6.25
N VAL A 129 15.41 8.62 -5.66
CA VAL A 129 16.54 9.46 -5.22
C VAL A 129 17.87 8.84 -5.64
N ARG A 130 18.92 9.66 -5.71
CA ARG A 130 20.32 9.20 -5.78
C ARG A 130 20.95 9.43 -4.42
N LEU A 131 21.66 8.43 -3.91
CA LEU A 131 22.45 8.55 -2.68
C LEU A 131 23.85 9.03 -3.07
N VAL A 132 24.19 10.27 -2.74
CA VAL A 132 25.48 10.87 -3.10
C VAL A 132 26.36 11.00 -1.87
N ASN A 133 27.53 10.35 -1.91
CA ASN A 133 28.47 10.32 -0.80
C ASN A 133 29.13 11.69 -0.55
N ARG A 134 29.29 12.07 0.72
CA ARG A 134 29.84 13.36 1.12
C ARG A 134 31.33 13.49 0.86
N ALA A 135 32.10 12.41 0.98
CA ALA A 135 33.55 12.44 0.79
C ALA A 135 33.94 12.51 -0.70
N SER A 136 33.24 11.80 -1.57
CA SER A 136 33.60 11.70 -2.99
C SER A 136 32.72 12.49 -3.96
N ASN A 137 31.54 12.95 -3.53
CA ASN A 137 30.49 13.50 -4.40
C ASN A 137 30.00 12.52 -5.50
N LYS A 138 30.20 11.21 -5.30
CA LYS A 138 29.79 10.15 -6.23
C LYS A 138 28.52 9.46 -5.76
N ALA A 139 27.76 8.90 -6.70
CA ALA A 139 26.50 8.22 -6.43
C ALA A 139 26.71 6.73 -6.11
N VAL A 140 25.79 6.18 -5.31
CA VAL A 140 25.63 4.73 -5.13
C VAL A 140 25.07 4.12 -6.42
N ASP A 141 25.87 3.28 -7.07
CA ASP A 141 25.70 2.82 -8.46
C ASP A 141 25.68 1.29 -8.54
N VAL A 142 24.67 0.71 -9.19
CA VAL A 142 24.70 -0.72 -9.55
C VAL A 142 25.59 -0.92 -10.77
N LEU A 143 26.72 -1.61 -10.56
CA LEU A 143 27.77 -1.78 -11.54
C LEU A 143 27.22 -2.34 -12.87
N ASN A 144 27.58 -1.69 -13.98
CA ASN A 144 27.22 -2.07 -15.34
C ASN A 144 25.71 -2.19 -15.60
N PHE A 145 24.86 -1.47 -14.85
CA PHE A 145 23.40 -1.56 -14.98
C PHE A 145 22.87 -2.99 -14.79
N SER A 146 23.62 -3.85 -14.08
CA SER A 146 23.26 -5.25 -13.93
C SER A 146 21.88 -5.40 -13.30
N THR A 147 21.13 -6.40 -13.75
CA THR A 147 19.85 -6.81 -13.17
C THR A 147 19.95 -8.17 -12.49
N ALA A 148 21.17 -8.70 -12.30
CA ALA A 148 21.39 -9.97 -11.63
C ALA A 148 21.37 -9.83 -10.10
N ASP A 149 20.97 -10.90 -9.42
CA ASP A 149 21.14 -11.05 -7.97
C ASP A 149 22.63 -11.13 -7.63
N GLY A 150 23.03 -10.48 -6.54
CA GLY A 150 24.42 -10.39 -6.09
C GLY A 150 25.26 -9.36 -6.86
N ALA A 151 24.69 -8.63 -7.83
CA ALA A 151 25.43 -7.60 -8.56
C ALA A 151 26.01 -6.54 -7.61
N GLU A 152 27.22 -6.09 -7.91
CA GLU A 152 27.97 -5.19 -7.04
C GLU A 152 27.41 -3.78 -7.06
N VAL A 153 27.41 -3.15 -5.89
CA VAL A 153 27.12 -1.73 -5.75
C VAL A 153 28.42 -1.00 -5.45
N VAL A 154 28.73 0.00 -6.25
CA VAL A 154 29.98 0.77 -6.23
C VAL A 154 29.70 2.26 -6.12
N GLN A 155 30.74 3.08 -6.02
CA GLN A 155 30.63 4.51 -6.30
C GLN A 155 31.05 4.85 -7.74
N TRP A 156 30.30 5.75 -8.37
CA TRP A 156 30.57 6.28 -9.70
C TRP A 156 30.14 7.75 -9.80
N PRO A 157 30.72 8.58 -10.69
CA PRO A 157 30.22 9.94 -10.94
C PRO A 157 28.69 9.97 -11.09
N ASP A 158 28.05 10.97 -10.45
CA ASP A 158 26.60 11.14 -10.52
C ASP A 158 26.18 11.52 -11.95
N THR A 159 25.69 10.53 -12.70
CA THR A 159 25.27 10.68 -14.11
C THR A 159 23.76 10.82 -14.25
N GLY A 160 23.01 10.60 -13.17
CA GLY A 160 21.55 10.51 -13.23
C GLY A 160 21.01 9.20 -13.84
N GLY A 161 21.86 8.21 -14.13
CA GLY A 161 21.46 6.92 -14.71
C GLY A 161 20.46 6.14 -13.85
N THR A 162 19.61 5.31 -14.45
CA THR A 162 18.59 4.52 -13.73
C THR A 162 19.18 3.51 -12.75
N ASN A 163 20.41 3.05 -12.97
CA ASN A 163 21.20 2.22 -12.06
C ASN A 163 21.68 2.96 -10.80
N GLN A 164 21.64 4.30 -10.79
CA GLN A 164 21.98 5.15 -9.65
C GLN A 164 20.74 5.64 -8.87
N GLN A 165 19.54 5.33 -9.38
CA GLN A 165 18.28 5.80 -8.82
C GLN A 165 17.63 4.72 -7.96
N TRP A 166 17.29 5.09 -6.73
CA TRP A 166 16.74 4.21 -5.71
C TRP A 166 15.40 4.76 -5.25
N GLN A 167 14.36 3.93 -5.22
CA GLN A 167 13.10 4.23 -4.58
C GLN A 167 13.19 3.86 -3.09
N PRO A 168 13.12 4.82 -2.15
CA PRO A 168 13.01 4.51 -0.73
C PRO A 168 11.58 4.07 -0.43
N VAL A 169 11.36 2.77 -0.32
CA VAL A 169 10.09 2.20 0.09
C VAL A 169 10.06 2.15 1.60
N LYS A 170 9.28 3.04 2.22
CA LYS A 170 9.09 3.07 3.68
C LYS A 170 8.50 1.73 4.12
N VAL A 171 9.22 1.04 5.01
CA VAL A 171 8.67 -0.09 5.74
C VAL A 171 7.65 0.50 6.72
N SER A 172 6.37 0.37 6.39
CA SER A 172 5.27 0.96 7.17
C SER A 172 5.41 0.59 8.65
N GLY A 173 5.43 1.60 9.51
CA GLY A 173 5.69 1.48 10.95
C GLY A 173 4.74 0.46 11.58
N GLY A 174 5.33 -0.63 12.11
CA GLY A 174 4.60 -1.75 12.70
C GLY A 174 5.13 -3.15 12.37
N GLY A 175 6.18 -3.29 11.56
CA GLY A 175 6.80 -4.58 11.27
C GLY A 175 8.29 -4.60 11.63
N THR A 176 8.65 -5.20 12.75
CA THR A 176 9.77 -6.16 12.81
C THR A 176 9.75 -7.00 11.54
N GLY A 177 10.85 -7.11 10.77
CA GLY A 177 10.90 -8.06 9.64
C GLY A 177 10.39 -9.41 10.11
N CYS A 178 9.62 -10.14 9.29
CA CYS A 178 8.81 -11.24 9.78
C CYS A 178 9.58 -12.17 10.73
N GLY A 179 8.95 -12.52 11.86
CA GLY A 179 9.55 -13.36 12.90
C GLY A 179 10.47 -12.62 13.86
N SER A 180 10.95 -11.41 13.55
CA SER A 180 11.77 -10.65 14.50
C SER A 180 10.95 -10.10 15.69
N GLY A 181 11.65 -9.84 16.79
CA GLY A 181 11.02 -9.55 18.09
C GLY A 181 10.66 -10.82 18.87
N THR A 182 10.18 -10.65 20.09
CA THR A 182 9.82 -11.78 20.96
C THR A 182 8.55 -12.48 20.46
N PHE A 183 8.50 -13.79 20.66
CA PHE A 183 7.34 -14.63 20.39
C PHE A 183 7.20 -15.69 21.49
N HIS A 184 6.00 -16.25 21.63
CA HIS A 184 5.68 -17.21 22.69
C HIS A 184 5.69 -18.64 22.15
N ALA A 185 5.22 -18.81 20.92
CA ALA A 185 5.24 -20.08 20.22
C ALA A 185 5.65 -19.91 18.76
N GLU A 186 6.09 -21.00 18.16
CA GLU A 186 6.53 -21.04 16.78
C GLU A 186 6.15 -22.36 16.12
N ALA A 187 6.08 -22.35 14.79
CA ALA A 187 6.11 -23.56 13.98
C ALA A 187 7.16 -23.41 12.87
N PHE A 188 7.97 -24.44 12.69
CA PHE A 188 9.00 -24.49 11.66
C PHE A 188 9.07 -25.89 11.04
N ASN A 189 9.63 -25.97 9.84
CA ASN A 189 9.90 -27.23 9.15
C ASN A 189 11.40 -27.54 9.17
N ASP A 190 11.76 -28.76 9.56
CA ASP A 190 13.10 -29.31 9.43
C ASP A 190 13.03 -30.59 8.60
N ASN A 191 13.59 -30.54 7.39
CA ASN A 191 13.67 -31.66 6.44
C ASN A 191 12.34 -32.45 6.28
N GLY A 192 11.22 -31.74 6.13
CA GLY A 192 9.90 -32.35 5.91
C GLY A 192 9.10 -32.63 7.19
N THR A 193 9.69 -32.47 8.38
CA THR A 193 8.98 -32.57 9.65
C THR A 193 8.64 -31.18 10.17
N TRP A 194 7.35 -30.89 10.29
CA TRP A 194 6.85 -29.72 10.99
C TRP A 194 6.92 -29.94 12.50
N THR A 195 7.55 -29.00 13.19
CA THR A 195 7.61 -28.96 14.65
C THR A 195 6.98 -27.66 15.12
N ALA A 196 6.07 -27.75 16.10
CA ALA A 196 5.58 -26.57 16.83
C ALA A 196 6.13 -26.59 18.26
N ARG A 197 6.56 -25.41 18.74
CA ARG A 197 7.12 -25.23 20.08
C ARG A 197 6.53 -24.03 20.79
N ARG A 198 6.47 -24.12 22.12
CA ARG A 198 6.25 -22.98 23.03
C ARG A 198 7.45 -22.86 23.95
N GLY A 199 8.27 -21.84 23.75
CA GLY A 199 9.61 -21.80 24.35
C GLY A 199 10.39 -23.07 23.99
N GLY A 200 10.89 -23.79 25.01
CA GLY A 200 11.62 -25.05 24.81
C GLY A 200 10.74 -26.29 24.62
N THR A 201 9.42 -26.21 24.82
CA THR A 201 8.53 -27.39 24.82
C THR A 201 7.95 -27.64 23.45
N VAL A 202 8.17 -28.84 22.91
CA VAL A 202 7.51 -29.31 21.67
C VAL A 202 6.05 -29.64 21.95
N VAL A 203 5.14 -29.05 21.19
CA VAL A 203 3.69 -29.27 21.30
C VAL A 203 3.11 -29.99 20.08
N TYR A 204 3.89 -30.11 19.01
CA TYR A 204 3.55 -30.91 17.83
C TYR A 204 4.83 -31.32 17.09
N SER A 205 4.82 -32.53 16.53
CA SER A 205 5.80 -33.00 15.54
C SER A 205 5.08 -33.90 14.54
N GLY A 206 5.21 -33.65 13.25
CA GLY A 206 4.53 -34.40 12.21
C GLY A 206 4.74 -33.81 10.81
N SER A 207 4.00 -34.29 9.82
CA SER A 207 4.13 -33.85 8.42
C SER A 207 3.17 -32.73 8.02
N ASP A 208 2.21 -32.37 8.89
CA ASP A 208 1.12 -31.45 8.55
C ASP A 208 1.39 -30.02 9.04
N PHE A 209 1.53 -29.10 8.08
CA PHE A 209 1.74 -27.68 8.33
C PHE A 209 0.61 -27.04 9.15
N ARG A 210 -0.64 -27.31 8.77
CA ARG A 210 -1.82 -26.72 9.38
C ARG A 210 -1.95 -27.18 10.83
N ALA A 211 -1.70 -28.46 11.08
CA ALA A 211 -1.70 -29.03 12.42
C ALA A 211 -0.60 -28.42 13.30
N ALA A 212 0.60 -28.23 12.77
CA ALA A 212 1.69 -27.56 13.49
C ALA A 212 1.35 -26.10 13.81
N ALA A 213 0.85 -25.33 12.84
CA ALA A 213 0.43 -23.95 13.05
C ALA A 213 -0.69 -23.85 14.10
N GLN A 214 -1.70 -24.73 14.02
CA GLN A 214 -2.80 -24.76 14.97
C GLN A 214 -2.34 -25.20 16.37
N ALA A 215 -1.38 -26.11 16.47
CA ALA A 215 -0.81 -26.54 17.76
C ALA A 215 0.03 -25.43 18.42
N ALA A 216 0.82 -24.68 17.64
CA ALA A 216 1.52 -23.50 18.15
C ALA A 216 0.54 -22.48 18.75
N ILE A 217 -0.55 -22.17 18.04
CA ILE A 217 -1.62 -21.28 18.54
C ILE A 217 -2.37 -21.89 19.73
N GLY A 218 -2.64 -23.19 19.70
CA GLY A 218 -3.33 -23.91 20.78
C GLY A 218 -2.51 -24.01 22.07
N SER A 219 -1.19 -23.85 21.97
CA SER A 219 -0.29 -23.85 23.14
C SER A 219 -0.27 -22.54 23.92
N LEU A 220 -0.85 -21.46 23.35
CA LEU A 220 -0.91 -20.16 24.01
C LEU A 220 -1.71 -20.24 25.32
N THR A 221 -1.44 -19.29 26.22
CA THR A 221 -2.05 -19.27 27.55
C THR A 221 -3.57 -19.19 27.44
N ALA A 222 -4.27 -20.16 28.04
CA ALA A 222 -5.73 -20.19 28.06
C ALA A 222 -6.31 -18.96 28.81
N ASN A 223 -7.43 -18.42 28.34
CA ASN A 223 -8.14 -17.29 28.95
C ASN A 223 -7.32 -16.00 29.16
N ARG A 224 -6.22 -15.84 28.41
CA ARG A 224 -5.37 -14.65 28.46
C ARG A 224 -6.13 -13.37 28.08
N THR A 225 -5.70 -12.26 28.68
CA THR A 225 -6.23 -10.91 28.44
C THR A 225 -5.20 -9.98 27.77
N TRP A 226 -4.01 -10.49 27.46
CA TRP A 226 -2.93 -9.81 26.73
C TRP A 226 -2.53 -10.62 25.51
N LYS A 227 -1.94 -9.95 24.52
CA LYS A 227 -1.52 -10.60 23.29
C LYS A 227 -0.32 -11.52 23.51
N GLU A 228 -0.43 -12.76 23.03
CA GLU A 228 0.73 -13.62 22.81
C GLU A 228 0.89 -13.90 21.32
N ARG A 229 2.15 -14.01 20.90
CA ARG A 229 2.58 -14.04 19.50
C ARG A 229 3.06 -15.42 19.07
N VAL A 230 2.64 -15.83 17.88
CA VAL A 230 3.04 -17.05 17.18
C VAL A 230 3.75 -16.69 15.88
N VAL A 231 4.89 -17.34 15.61
CA VAL A 231 5.63 -17.19 14.36
C VAL A 231 5.56 -18.49 13.55
N LEU A 232 5.17 -18.41 12.28
CA LEU A 232 5.30 -19.50 11.31
C LEU A 232 6.49 -19.19 10.41
N TRP A 233 7.60 -19.90 10.58
CA TRP A 233 8.87 -19.55 9.94
C TRP A 233 8.92 -19.86 8.45
N GLN A 234 8.33 -21.00 8.05
CA GLN A 234 8.26 -21.43 6.66
C GLN A 234 6.80 -21.57 6.21
N GLY A 235 6.62 -21.66 4.88
CA GLY A 235 5.33 -21.85 4.23
C GLY A 235 4.98 -23.33 4.12
N GLY A 236 3.69 -23.63 3.99
CA GLY A 236 3.18 -24.99 3.83
C GLY A 236 1.90 -25.02 3.03
N THR A 237 1.40 -26.24 2.77
CA THR A 237 0.12 -26.43 2.07
C THR A 237 -1.01 -26.68 3.07
N ILE A 238 -2.19 -26.14 2.76
CA ILE A 238 -3.44 -26.35 3.48
C ILE A 238 -4.58 -26.59 2.48
N GLY A 239 -5.57 -27.39 2.85
CA GLY A 239 -6.78 -27.59 2.05
C GLY A 239 -7.72 -26.38 2.09
N ALA A 240 -8.43 -26.13 1.00
CA ALA A 240 -9.40 -25.02 0.91
C ALA A 240 -10.57 -25.13 1.92
N GLY A 241 -10.83 -26.33 2.45
CA GLY A 241 -11.83 -26.61 3.49
C GLY A 241 -11.27 -26.65 4.91
N GLU A 242 -10.05 -26.15 5.11
CA GLU A 242 -9.38 -26.12 6.41
C GLU A 242 -9.13 -24.67 6.86
N ARG A 243 -8.73 -24.52 8.12
CA ARG A 243 -8.43 -23.22 8.72
C ARG A 243 -7.36 -23.28 9.80
N ILE A 244 -6.63 -22.19 9.94
CA ILE A 244 -5.84 -21.85 11.13
C ILE A 244 -6.66 -20.81 11.90
N SER A 245 -7.24 -21.23 13.02
CA SER A 245 -8.16 -20.41 13.81
C SER A 245 -7.38 -19.59 14.85
N LEU A 246 -7.60 -18.28 14.84
CA LEU A 246 -7.01 -17.33 15.80
C LEU A 246 -8.01 -17.06 16.93
N PRO A 247 -7.75 -17.49 18.18
CA PRO A 247 -8.55 -17.07 19.33
C PRO A 247 -8.25 -15.62 19.71
N SER A 248 -9.05 -15.04 20.61
CA SER A 248 -8.79 -13.70 21.14
C SER A 248 -7.36 -13.55 21.68
N HIS A 249 -6.83 -12.34 21.57
CA HIS A 249 -5.48 -11.96 21.98
C HIS A 249 -4.35 -12.62 21.17
N THR A 250 -4.59 -13.16 19.97
CA THR A 250 -3.51 -13.79 19.18
C THR A 250 -2.83 -12.81 18.26
N THR A 251 -1.50 -12.75 18.29
CA THR A 251 -0.71 -12.20 17.19
C THR A 251 -0.15 -13.36 16.36
N LEU A 252 -0.50 -13.44 15.09
CA LEU A 252 0.10 -14.36 14.12
C LEU A 252 1.08 -13.60 13.23
N ASP A 253 2.27 -14.16 13.03
CA ASP A 253 3.25 -13.69 12.05
C ASP A 253 3.66 -14.85 11.14
N SER A 254 3.24 -14.83 9.87
CA SER A 254 3.50 -15.91 8.91
C SER A 254 4.55 -15.49 7.89
N CYS A 255 5.76 -16.02 8.02
CA CYS A 255 6.92 -15.61 7.25
C CYS A 255 7.09 -16.36 5.94
N GLY A 256 6.46 -17.52 5.81
CA GLY A 256 6.40 -18.25 4.56
C GLY A 256 5.05 -18.18 3.86
N THR A 257 5.02 -18.66 2.62
CA THR A 257 3.82 -18.70 1.78
C THR A 257 2.94 -19.90 2.13
N ILE A 258 1.69 -19.62 2.49
CA ILE A 258 0.65 -20.64 2.64
C ILE A 258 0.05 -20.91 1.27
N ASN A 259 0.23 -22.12 0.76
CA ASN A 259 -0.41 -22.55 -0.49
C ASN A 259 -1.74 -23.24 -0.16
N VAL A 260 -2.85 -22.70 -0.67
CA VAL A 260 -4.18 -23.26 -0.46
C VAL A 260 -4.57 -24.09 -1.67
N SER A 261 -4.91 -25.36 -1.46
CA SER A 261 -5.22 -26.30 -2.53
C SER A 261 -6.64 -26.88 -2.42
N GLY A 262 -7.22 -27.21 -3.58
CA GLY A 262 -8.54 -27.83 -3.67
C GLY A 262 -9.69 -26.82 -3.70
N SER A 263 -10.88 -27.29 -3.34
CA SER A 263 -12.13 -26.54 -3.39
C SER A 263 -12.98 -26.79 -2.16
N ALA A 264 -13.64 -25.74 -1.68
CA ALA A 264 -14.59 -25.84 -0.58
C ALA A 264 -15.66 -24.75 -0.71
N SER A 265 -16.64 -24.78 0.19
CA SER A 265 -17.70 -23.79 0.35
C SER A 265 -17.85 -23.42 1.83
N GLY A 266 -18.45 -22.28 2.14
CA GLY A 266 -18.60 -21.80 3.53
C GLY A 266 -17.58 -20.71 3.89
N ASP A 267 -17.27 -20.55 5.17
CA ASP A 267 -16.40 -19.49 5.69
C ASP A 267 -14.96 -19.95 6.00
N TYR A 268 -14.39 -20.79 5.13
CA TYR A 268 -13.01 -21.29 5.28
C TYR A 268 -11.95 -20.31 4.75
N ALA A 269 -10.85 -20.21 5.48
CA ALA A 269 -9.69 -19.41 5.14
C ALA A 269 -8.44 -20.00 5.82
N PRO A 270 -7.26 -19.90 5.20
CA PRO A 270 -6.02 -20.29 5.86
C PRO A 270 -5.76 -19.46 7.12
N VAL A 271 -6.29 -18.23 7.21
CA VAL A 271 -6.31 -17.44 8.44
C VAL A 271 -7.75 -17.05 8.78
N TYR A 272 -8.25 -17.54 9.91
CA TYR A 272 -9.65 -17.45 10.30
C TYR A 272 -9.82 -16.91 11.72
N SER A 273 -10.78 -16.01 11.92
CA SER A 273 -11.16 -15.50 13.24
C SER A 273 -12.66 -15.22 13.33
N ARG A 274 -13.32 -15.62 14.42
CA ARG A 274 -14.76 -15.36 14.59
C ARG A 274 -15.13 -15.09 16.04
N GLY A 275 -15.82 -13.99 16.30
CA GLY A 275 -16.28 -13.63 17.65
C GLY A 275 -15.14 -13.29 18.62
N THR A 276 -14.01 -12.83 18.10
CA THR A 276 -12.77 -12.62 18.87
C THR A 276 -12.41 -11.16 19.02
N THR A 277 -11.56 -10.84 20.01
CA THR A 277 -10.98 -9.51 20.19
C THR A 277 -9.45 -9.55 20.23
N GLN A 278 -8.79 -8.44 19.93
CA GLN A 278 -7.33 -8.29 20.09
C GLN A 278 -6.53 -9.29 19.23
N VAL A 279 -6.91 -9.44 17.95
CA VAL A 279 -6.24 -10.36 17.02
C VAL A 279 -5.39 -9.58 16.03
N ASP A 280 -4.13 -9.98 15.88
CA ASP A 280 -3.21 -9.38 14.91
C ASP A 280 -2.71 -10.42 13.91
N VAL A 281 -2.58 -10.00 12.65
CA VAL A 281 -1.90 -10.74 11.58
C VAL A 281 -0.81 -9.83 11.04
N GLN A 282 0.44 -10.03 11.43
CA GLN A 282 1.54 -9.12 11.13
C GLN A 282 1.99 -9.24 9.67
N HIS A 283 2.41 -10.43 9.26
CA HIS A 283 2.70 -10.77 7.87
C HIS A 283 1.92 -12.01 7.43
N LEU A 284 1.46 -12.00 6.18
CA LEU A 284 0.81 -13.15 5.57
C LEU A 284 1.08 -13.18 4.07
N TYR A 285 1.47 -14.35 3.58
CA TYR A 285 1.64 -14.64 2.16
C TYR A 285 0.75 -15.82 1.78
N VAL A 286 -0.14 -15.66 0.79
CA VAL A 286 -1.08 -16.71 0.36
C VAL A 286 -1.03 -16.94 -1.14
N THR A 287 -1.04 -18.20 -1.55
CA THR A 287 -1.19 -18.62 -2.95
C THR A 287 -2.29 -19.67 -3.10
N GLY A 288 -2.68 -19.94 -4.34
CA GLY A 288 -3.58 -21.06 -4.65
C GLY A 288 -5.05 -20.67 -4.74
N THR A 289 -5.94 -21.53 -4.24
CA THR A 289 -7.41 -21.46 -4.47
C THR A 289 -8.23 -21.38 -3.18
N PRO A 290 -7.97 -20.41 -2.29
CA PRO A 290 -8.79 -20.25 -1.09
C PRO A 290 -10.25 -19.88 -1.44
N ILE A 291 -11.17 -20.07 -0.49
CA ILE A 291 -12.47 -19.37 -0.54
C ILE A 291 -12.21 -17.90 -0.18
N TYR A 292 -11.60 -17.69 0.98
CA TYR A 292 -11.09 -16.41 1.46
C TYR A 292 -9.62 -16.57 1.85
N GLY A 293 -8.73 -15.64 1.49
CA GLY A 293 -7.36 -15.64 1.99
C GLY A 293 -7.30 -15.31 3.49
N ILE A 294 -8.09 -14.34 3.94
CA ILE A 294 -8.39 -14.07 5.35
C ILE A 294 -9.90 -13.99 5.52
N PHE A 295 -10.43 -14.64 6.55
CA PHE A 295 -11.83 -14.51 6.94
C PHE A 295 -11.95 -14.11 8.41
N MET A 296 -12.58 -12.96 8.67
CA MET A 296 -12.86 -12.48 10.01
C MET A 296 -14.32 -12.06 10.18
N ARG A 297 -14.99 -12.55 11.23
CA ARG A 297 -16.42 -12.28 11.47
C ARG A 297 -16.73 -11.89 12.91
N ASN A 298 -17.53 -10.85 13.10
CA ASN A 298 -17.91 -10.31 14.42
C ASN A 298 -16.68 -10.08 15.34
N VAL A 299 -15.60 -9.49 14.80
CA VAL A 299 -14.32 -9.30 15.50
C VAL A 299 -14.15 -7.87 16.02
N THR A 300 -13.37 -7.67 17.07
CA THR A 300 -13.05 -6.33 17.59
C THR A 300 -11.56 -6.12 17.83
N ASN A 301 -11.04 -4.90 17.64
CA ASN A 301 -9.64 -4.56 17.90
C ASN A 301 -8.67 -5.46 17.13
N VAL A 302 -8.72 -5.38 15.80
CA VAL A 302 -7.91 -6.22 14.91
C VAL A 302 -6.86 -5.38 14.19
N ASN A 303 -5.63 -5.90 14.10
CA ASN A 303 -4.58 -5.30 13.28
C ASN A 303 -4.03 -6.29 12.25
N ILE A 304 -4.27 -6.04 10.97
CA ILE A 304 -3.70 -6.80 9.85
C ILE A 304 -2.64 -5.91 9.22
N GLY A 305 -1.36 -6.30 9.33
CA GLY A 305 -0.21 -5.51 8.93
C GLY A 305 0.05 -5.55 7.43
N HIS A 306 0.80 -6.56 6.98
CA HIS A 306 1.21 -6.74 5.59
C HIS A 306 0.69 -8.07 5.03
N VAL A 307 -0.05 -7.98 3.93
CA VAL A 307 -0.67 -9.13 3.28
C VAL A 307 -0.31 -9.11 1.81
N ASP A 308 0.24 -10.23 1.31
CA ASP A 308 0.47 -10.46 -0.12
C ASP A 308 -0.23 -11.75 -0.54
N MET A 309 -1.13 -11.64 -1.51
CA MET A 309 -1.87 -12.79 -2.03
C MET A 309 -1.76 -12.87 -3.55
N LYS A 310 -1.29 -14.02 -4.04
CA LYS A 310 -1.24 -14.37 -5.46
C LYS A 310 -2.15 -15.57 -5.68
N LEU A 311 -3.44 -15.26 -5.86
CA LEU A 311 -4.51 -16.23 -5.91
C LEU A 311 -4.81 -16.64 -7.34
N SER A 312 -5.45 -17.79 -7.49
CA SER A 312 -6.02 -18.27 -8.76
C SER A 312 -7.55 -18.41 -8.68
N ARG A 313 -8.13 -18.24 -7.49
CA ARG A 313 -9.56 -18.24 -7.20
C ARG A 313 -9.81 -17.63 -5.82
N GLY A 314 -11.07 -17.30 -5.53
CA GLY A 314 -11.52 -16.86 -4.21
C GLY A 314 -11.52 -15.34 -4.04
N LEU A 315 -11.65 -14.92 -2.79
CA LEU A 315 -11.62 -13.55 -2.32
C LEU A 315 -10.38 -13.34 -1.43
N GLY A 316 -9.73 -12.17 -1.49
CA GLY A 316 -8.55 -11.88 -0.66
C GLY A 316 -8.87 -11.79 0.84
N VAL A 317 -9.35 -10.64 1.29
CA VAL A 317 -9.68 -10.39 2.71
C VAL A 317 -11.17 -10.12 2.88
N ARG A 318 -11.84 -10.94 3.68
CA ARG A 318 -13.25 -10.76 4.08
C ARG A 318 -13.34 -10.44 5.56
N ILE A 319 -13.96 -9.29 5.87
CA ILE A 319 -14.29 -8.90 7.24
C ILE A 319 -15.79 -8.62 7.31
N ASP A 320 -16.56 -9.36 8.10
CA ASP A 320 -18.00 -9.16 8.17
C ASP A 320 -18.64 -9.30 9.56
N ASN A 321 -19.95 -9.11 9.63
CA ASN A 321 -20.79 -9.39 10.81
C ASN A 321 -22.00 -10.29 10.50
N ARG A 322 -22.03 -10.97 9.34
CA ARG A 322 -23.27 -11.61 8.81
C ARG A 322 -23.86 -12.72 9.70
N GLY A 323 -23.11 -13.26 10.65
CA GLY A 323 -23.61 -14.26 11.61
C GLY A 323 -24.42 -13.67 12.76
N ASP A 324 -24.16 -12.41 13.13
CA ASP A 324 -24.86 -11.66 14.16
C ASP A 324 -24.72 -10.18 13.85
N THR A 325 -25.72 -9.61 13.18
CA THR A 325 -25.67 -8.22 12.72
C THR A 325 -25.79 -7.21 13.87
N SER A 326 -26.18 -7.66 15.07
CA SER A 326 -26.15 -6.81 16.28
C SER A 326 -24.70 -6.52 16.74
N GLN A 327 -23.76 -7.41 16.38
CA GLN A 327 -22.35 -7.31 16.74
C GLN A 327 -21.50 -6.92 15.53
N ARG A 328 -21.48 -5.64 15.17
CA ARG A 328 -20.59 -5.13 14.12
C ARG A 328 -19.13 -5.46 14.42
N SER A 329 -18.40 -5.92 13.40
CA SER A 329 -16.94 -5.99 13.46
C SER A 329 -16.40 -4.56 13.57
N ARG A 330 -15.50 -4.27 14.53
CA ARG A 330 -15.10 -2.88 14.80
C ARG A 330 -13.68 -2.66 15.28
N ASN A 331 -13.17 -1.45 15.12
CA ASN A 331 -11.82 -1.03 15.49
C ASN A 331 -10.77 -1.89 14.77
N ILE A 332 -10.68 -1.72 13.46
CA ILE A 332 -9.85 -2.55 12.59
C ILE A 332 -8.81 -1.68 11.91
N ASN A 333 -7.56 -2.12 11.94
CA ASN A 333 -6.49 -1.58 11.11
C ASN A 333 -6.08 -2.61 10.07
N LEU A 334 -6.02 -2.20 8.80
CA LEU A 334 -5.56 -2.99 7.67
C LEU A 334 -4.45 -2.19 6.96
N GLY A 335 -3.19 -2.51 7.24
CA GLY A 335 -2.03 -1.73 6.80
C GLY A 335 -1.84 -1.75 5.28
N TYR A 336 -1.36 -2.87 4.75
CA TYR A 336 -1.08 -3.07 3.33
C TYR A 336 -1.63 -4.42 2.86
N VAL A 337 -2.38 -4.40 1.76
CA VAL A 337 -2.91 -5.61 1.14
C VAL A 337 -2.62 -5.58 -0.35
N PHE A 338 -1.83 -6.54 -0.82
CA PHE A 338 -1.69 -6.86 -2.23
C PHE A 338 -2.50 -8.12 -2.54
N VAL A 339 -3.34 -8.07 -3.58
CA VAL A 339 -4.06 -9.25 -4.09
C VAL A 339 -4.00 -9.26 -5.61
N SER A 340 -3.64 -10.40 -6.17
CA SER A 340 -3.72 -10.66 -7.61
C SER A 340 -4.45 -11.97 -7.91
N GLY A 341 -5.15 -12.03 -9.06
CA GLY A 341 -5.76 -13.25 -9.59
C GLY A 341 -6.92 -13.85 -8.81
N ALA A 342 -7.41 -13.17 -7.76
CA ALA A 342 -8.64 -13.53 -7.06
C ALA A 342 -9.82 -13.55 -8.04
N SER A 343 -10.70 -14.55 -7.96
CA SER A 343 -11.90 -14.61 -8.81
C SER A 343 -13.03 -13.72 -8.30
N SER A 344 -12.91 -13.18 -7.09
CA SER A 344 -13.84 -12.27 -6.41
C SER A 344 -13.09 -10.99 -6.01
N HIS A 345 -13.51 -10.34 -4.92
CA HIS A 345 -12.93 -9.11 -4.42
C HIS A 345 -11.50 -9.30 -3.90
N ALA A 346 -10.67 -8.26 -3.97
CA ALA A 346 -9.41 -8.23 -3.22
C ALA A 346 -9.68 -8.00 -1.73
N VAL A 347 -10.49 -7.00 -1.38
CA VAL A 347 -10.94 -6.75 -0.01
C VAL A 347 -12.44 -6.45 0.01
N GLU A 348 -13.18 -7.12 0.89
CA GLU A 348 -14.60 -6.86 1.12
C GLU A 348 -14.91 -6.75 2.62
N THR A 349 -15.46 -5.61 3.03
CA THR A 349 -16.06 -5.46 4.37
C THR A 349 -17.57 -5.61 4.29
N TYR A 350 -18.23 -6.07 5.35
CA TYR A 350 -19.71 -6.06 5.49
C TYR A 350 -20.12 -5.80 6.94
N GLY A 351 -20.82 -4.70 7.22
CA GLY A 351 -21.27 -4.39 8.58
C GLY A 351 -20.12 -4.11 9.55
N VAL A 352 -19.13 -3.35 9.06
CA VAL A 352 -17.91 -2.97 9.79
C VAL A 352 -18.02 -1.52 10.28
N ASP A 353 -17.56 -1.25 11.49
CA ASP A 353 -17.48 0.10 12.05
C ASP A 353 -16.04 0.45 12.45
N ASN A 354 -15.61 1.68 12.24
CA ASN A 354 -14.28 2.17 12.65
C ASN A 354 -13.14 1.31 12.06
N ILE A 355 -12.91 1.45 10.75
CA ILE A 355 -11.83 0.76 10.04
C ILE A 355 -10.87 1.75 9.39
N THR A 356 -9.57 1.54 9.61
CA THR A 356 -8.50 2.23 8.89
C THR A 356 -7.84 1.26 7.92
N ILE A 357 -7.72 1.65 6.66
CA ILE A 357 -7.08 0.89 5.59
C ILE A 357 -5.95 1.75 5.02
N GLY A 358 -4.71 1.29 5.09
CA GLY A 358 -3.57 2.02 4.52
C GLY A 358 -3.57 1.96 2.99
N THR A 359 -3.31 0.79 2.43
CA THR A 359 -3.27 0.60 0.97
C THR A 359 -3.82 -0.76 0.56
N VAL A 360 -4.68 -0.75 -0.47
CA VAL A 360 -5.11 -1.94 -1.19
C VAL A 360 -4.58 -1.86 -2.62
N VAL A 361 -3.77 -2.85 -3.00
CA VAL A 361 -3.25 -3.04 -4.35
C VAL A 361 -3.94 -4.26 -4.95
N ALA A 362 -4.77 -4.05 -5.97
CA ALA A 362 -5.49 -5.13 -6.66
C ALA A 362 -5.02 -5.26 -8.11
N ARG A 363 -4.71 -6.48 -8.54
CA ARG A 363 -4.28 -6.77 -9.93
C ARG A 363 -5.09 -7.91 -10.53
N SER A 364 -5.86 -7.61 -11.58
CA SER A 364 -6.65 -8.61 -12.31
C SER A 364 -7.54 -9.45 -11.40
N VAL A 365 -8.24 -8.79 -10.47
CA VAL A 365 -9.22 -9.45 -9.60
C VAL A 365 -10.60 -9.47 -10.28
N GLY A 366 -11.37 -10.52 -10.05
CA GLY A 366 -12.63 -10.78 -10.77
C GLY A 366 -13.74 -9.79 -10.44
N GLU A 367 -13.73 -9.18 -9.26
CA GLU A 367 -14.73 -8.20 -8.83
C GLU A 367 -14.06 -6.89 -8.38
N SER A 368 -14.41 -6.34 -7.22
CA SER A 368 -13.84 -5.07 -6.74
C SER A 368 -12.43 -5.20 -6.17
N GLY A 369 -11.61 -4.15 -6.35
CA GLY A 369 -10.37 -4.00 -5.59
C GLY A 369 -10.66 -3.83 -4.09
N LEU A 370 -11.47 -2.83 -3.75
CA LEU A 370 -12.00 -2.64 -2.41
C LEU A 370 -13.52 -2.44 -2.49
N LEU A 371 -14.28 -3.27 -1.78
CA LEU A 371 -15.71 -3.09 -1.55
C LEU A 371 -15.97 -2.80 -0.06
N LEU A 372 -16.46 -1.61 0.21
CA LEU A 372 -17.05 -1.25 1.51
C LEU A 372 -18.55 -1.49 1.47
N ASN A 373 -19.00 -2.52 2.18
CA ASN A 373 -20.41 -2.90 2.25
C ASN A 373 -20.94 -2.60 3.64
N GLU A 374 -22.02 -1.82 3.75
CA GLU A 374 -22.63 -1.44 5.04
C GLU A 374 -21.58 -0.99 6.09
N THR A 375 -20.51 -0.32 5.66
CA THR A 375 -19.39 0.06 6.52
C THR A 375 -19.55 1.51 6.96
N THR A 376 -19.16 1.82 8.20
CA THR A 376 -19.26 3.14 8.83
C THR A 376 -17.91 3.54 9.42
N ASN A 377 -17.64 4.84 9.49
CA ASN A 377 -16.41 5.38 10.09
C ASN A 377 -15.15 4.74 9.48
N ALA A 378 -14.97 4.87 8.17
CA ALA A 378 -13.85 4.27 7.45
C ALA A 378 -12.87 5.32 6.94
N THR A 379 -11.58 5.10 7.14
CA THR A 379 -10.51 5.87 6.48
C THR A 379 -9.68 4.95 5.61
N VAL A 380 -9.49 5.32 4.35
CA VAL A 380 -8.72 4.57 3.36
C VAL A 380 -7.63 5.48 2.79
N GLY A 381 -6.37 5.07 2.86
CA GLY A 381 -5.27 5.82 2.27
C GLY A 381 -5.29 5.72 0.74
N THR A 382 -5.09 4.53 0.19
CA THR A 382 -5.02 4.32 -1.27
C THR A 382 -5.69 3.02 -1.70
N VAL A 383 -6.48 3.11 -2.77
CA VAL A 383 -6.90 1.97 -3.58
C VAL A 383 -6.19 2.09 -4.92
N ASP A 384 -5.27 1.17 -5.21
CA ASP A 384 -4.59 1.05 -6.50
C ASP A 384 -5.05 -0.25 -7.16
N ALA A 385 -5.89 -0.14 -8.19
CA ALA A 385 -6.42 -1.30 -8.88
C ALA A 385 -6.13 -1.25 -10.39
N GLN A 386 -5.64 -2.38 -10.91
CA GLN A 386 -5.49 -2.58 -12.35
C GLN A 386 -6.33 -3.78 -12.77
N ASN A 387 -7.14 -3.62 -13.82
CA ASN A 387 -7.98 -4.67 -14.39
C ASN A 387 -8.97 -5.33 -13.40
N ALA A 388 -9.29 -4.65 -12.30
CA ALA A 388 -10.27 -5.14 -11.32
C ALA A 388 -11.68 -5.13 -11.94
N GLY A 389 -12.38 -6.25 -11.89
CA GLY A 389 -13.76 -6.35 -12.34
C GLY A 389 -13.94 -6.30 -13.85
N THR A 390 -12.91 -6.66 -14.63
CA THR A 390 -12.96 -6.64 -16.11
C THR A 390 -14.17 -7.38 -16.64
N GLY A 391 -14.99 -6.72 -17.47
CA GLY A 391 -16.20 -7.30 -18.04
C GLY A 391 -17.37 -7.47 -17.06
N THR A 392 -17.29 -6.90 -15.85
CA THR A 392 -18.31 -7.06 -14.80
C THR A 392 -18.99 -5.73 -14.41
N GLY A 393 -19.93 -5.82 -13.46
CA GLY A 393 -20.56 -4.68 -12.79
C GLY A 393 -19.70 -3.98 -11.71
N TYR A 394 -18.56 -4.55 -11.34
CA TYR A 394 -17.76 -4.12 -10.19
C TYR A 394 -16.79 -2.98 -10.50
N ALA A 395 -16.04 -2.54 -9.48
CA ALA A 395 -15.21 -1.35 -9.54
C ALA A 395 -13.89 -1.50 -8.80
N ALA A 396 -12.86 -0.73 -9.16
CA ALA A 396 -11.65 -0.60 -8.36
C ALA A 396 -11.98 -0.25 -6.90
N PHE A 397 -12.83 0.75 -6.68
CA PHE A 397 -13.39 1.08 -5.37
C PHE A 397 -14.93 1.12 -5.43
N ARG A 398 -15.59 0.38 -4.53
CA ARG A 398 -17.05 0.29 -4.47
C ARG A 398 -17.57 0.52 -3.06
N THR A 399 -18.67 1.27 -2.95
CA THR A 399 -19.51 1.33 -1.74
C THR A 399 -20.88 0.73 -2.02
N ALA A 400 -21.42 -0.05 -1.09
CA ALA A 400 -22.72 -0.72 -1.28
C ALA A 400 -23.51 -0.91 0.02
N ASN A 401 -24.82 -1.08 -0.14
CA ASN A 401 -25.82 -1.46 0.87
C ASN A 401 -25.74 -0.58 2.12
N ARG A 402 -26.12 0.69 1.99
CA ARG A 402 -26.16 1.66 3.10
C ARG A 402 -24.81 1.93 3.75
N ASN A 403 -23.73 1.74 2.99
CA ASN A 403 -22.42 2.16 3.43
C ASN A 403 -22.43 3.67 3.75
N GLY A 404 -21.84 4.05 4.89
CA GLY A 404 -21.78 5.42 5.39
C GLY A 404 -23.03 5.89 6.15
N ARG A 405 -24.11 5.11 6.17
CA ARG A 405 -25.35 5.51 6.88
C ARG A 405 -25.17 5.41 8.40
N ILE A 406 -25.40 6.50 9.13
CA ILE A 406 -25.45 6.57 10.60
C ILE A 406 -26.74 7.29 11.00
N ASN A 407 -27.57 6.65 11.83
CA ASN A 407 -28.83 7.22 12.33
C ASN A 407 -29.70 7.83 11.21
N ASP A 408 -29.87 7.09 10.11
CA ASP A 408 -30.60 7.51 8.90
C ASP A 408 -30.06 8.74 8.15
N ALA A 409 -28.87 9.20 8.51
CA ALA A 409 -28.13 10.25 7.82
C ALA A 409 -26.85 9.71 7.17
N TYR A 410 -26.26 10.53 6.31
CA TYR A 410 -24.97 10.25 5.63
C TYR A 410 -23.95 11.34 5.97
N PRO A 411 -23.51 11.44 7.24
CA PRO A 411 -22.40 12.33 7.58
C PRO A 411 -21.13 11.89 6.84
N ASP A 412 -20.20 12.82 6.62
CA ASP A 412 -18.92 12.51 5.98
C ASP A 412 -18.08 11.64 6.92
N ASN A 413 -18.26 10.32 6.82
CA ASN A 413 -17.66 9.32 7.71
C ASN A 413 -16.91 8.21 6.95
N ILE A 414 -16.87 8.29 5.61
CA ILE A 414 -16.05 7.46 4.74
C ILE A 414 -15.08 8.38 4.01
N ARG A 415 -13.79 8.29 4.34
CA ARG A 415 -12.74 9.11 3.74
C ARG A 415 -11.80 8.23 2.93
N VAL A 416 -11.53 8.59 1.69
CA VAL A 416 -10.57 7.91 0.82
C VAL A 416 -9.57 8.92 0.26
N GLY A 417 -8.28 8.68 0.48
CA GLY A 417 -7.23 9.56 -0.03
C GLY A 417 -7.09 9.49 -1.55
N LEU A 418 -6.73 8.33 -2.08
CA LEU A 418 -6.55 8.13 -3.52
C LEU A 418 -7.28 6.89 -4.02
N VAL A 419 -8.03 7.03 -5.11
CA VAL A 419 -8.44 5.92 -5.95
C VAL A 419 -7.71 6.02 -7.29
N LYS A 420 -6.81 5.06 -7.53
CA LYS A 420 -6.12 4.87 -8.80
C LYS A 420 -6.67 3.63 -9.49
N ALA A 421 -7.19 3.79 -10.70
CA ALA A 421 -7.76 2.70 -11.48
C ALA A 421 -7.26 2.73 -12.93
N ALA A 422 -6.85 1.59 -13.44
CA ALA A 422 -6.45 1.42 -14.84
C ALA A 422 -7.06 0.15 -15.44
N GLY A 423 -7.78 0.27 -16.55
CA GLY A 423 -8.50 -0.87 -17.15
C GLY A 423 -9.65 -1.36 -16.28
N GLY A 424 -10.09 -2.61 -16.50
CA GLY A 424 -11.05 -3.27 -15.62
C GLY A 424 -12.51 -2.90 -15.84
N GLY A 425 -13.32 -3.10 -14.79
CA GLY A 425 -14.69 -2.63 -14.69
C GLY A 425 -14.72 -1.14 -14.41
N ARG A 426 -15.45 -0.69 -13.41
CA ARG A 426 -15.55 0.73 -13.07
C ARG A 426 -14.33 1.22 -12.28
N GLY A 427 -14.09 2.53 -12.26
CA GLY A 427 -13.13 3.14 -11.33
C GLY A 427 -13.75 3.26 -9.94
N VAL A 428 -14.76 4.13 -9.81
CA VAL A 428 -15.50 4.34 -8.57
C VAL A 428 -16.96 3.94 -8.77
N PHE A 429 -17.54 3.21 -7.82
CA PHE A 429 -18.97 2.86 -7.85
C PHE A 429 -19.62 3.02 -6.48
N CYS A 430 -20.54 3.97 -6.35
CA CYS A 430 -21.42 4.10 -5.19
C CYS A 430 -22.83 3.59 -5.56
N VAL A 431 -23.40 2.70 -4.74
CA VAL A 431 -24.73 2.13 -5.01
C VAL A 431 -25.50 1.70 -3.77
N SER A 432 -26.80 1.43 -3.93
CA SER A 432 -27.68 0.80 -2.94
C SER A 432 -27.80 1.62 -1.65
N GLU A 433 -28.28 2.86 -1.79
CA GLU A 433 -28.43 3.80 -0.68
C GLU A 433 -27.12 4.07 0.07
N SER A 434 -25.97 4.10 -0.61
CA SER A 434 -24.69 4.38 0.05
C SER A 434 -24.37 5.87 0.06
N GLY A 435 -23.43 6.31 0.89
CA GLY A 435 -23.15 7.72 1.03
C GLY A 435 -22.08 8.07 2.05
N GLY A 436 -22.07 9.32 2.49
CA GLY A 436 -21.13 9.84 3.49
C GLY A 436 -19.68 9.76 3.04
N LEU A 437 -19.47 9.76 1.72
CA LEU A 437 -18.22 9.40 1.08
C LEU A 437 -17.51 10.64 0.56
N VAL A 438 -16.26 10.82 0.96
CA VAL A 438 -15.37 11.80 0.34
C VAL A 438 -14.11 11.13 -0.18
N ILE A 439 -13.86 11.27 -1.47
CA ILE A 439 -12.61 10.85 -2.12
C ILE A 439 -11.78 12.10 -2.44
N ASP A 440 -10.53 12.14 -2.01
CA ASP A 440 -9.66 13.30 -2.21
C ASP A 440 -9.12 13.40 -3.60
N ARG A 441 -8.58 12.29 -4.10
CA ARG A 441 -8.04 12.22 -5.44
C ARG A 441 -8.49 10.98 -6.18
N VAL A 442 -8.70 11.16 -7.48
CA VAL A 442 -8.95 10.06 -8.41
C VAL A 442 -8.00 10.15 -9.60
N GLU A 443 -7.48 9.00 -10.00
CA GLU A 443 -6.61 8.82 -11.17
C GLU A 443 -7.15 7.63 -11.96
N LEU A 444 -8.07 7.89 -12.89
CA LEU A 444 -8.83 6.84 -13.57
C LEU A 444 -8.52 6.83 -15.06
N SER A 445 -8.03 5.68 -15.56
CA SER A 445 -7.69 5.50 -16.97
C SER A 445 -8.35 4.27 -17.58
N ASN A 446 -9.02 4.44 -18.71
CA ASN A 446 -9.51 3.34 -19.55
C ASN A 446 -10.30 2.26 -18.79
N THR A 447 -11.05 2.65 -17.77
CA THR A 447 -11.98 1.78 -17.05
C THR A 447 -13.18 1.45 -17.94
N GLY A 448 -13.90 0.36 -17.67
CA GLY A 448 -15.05 -0.12 -18.44
C GLY A 448 -16.26 0.83 -18.41
N ASN A 449 -17.48 0.27 -18.53
CA ASN A 449 -18.72 1.01 -18.85
C ASN A 449 -18.97 2.35 -18.13
N ASN A 450 -18.49 2.50 -16.88
CA ASN A 450 -18.49 3.79 -16.20
C ASN A 450 -17.17 4.00 -15.46
N ALA A 451 -16.44 5.07 -15.74
CA ALA A 451 -15.28 5.43 -14.95
C ALA A 451 -15.69 5.76 -13.51
N ILE A 452 -16.80 6.47 -13.36
CA ILE A 452 -17.44 6.75 -12.08
C ILE A 452 -18.94 6.49 -12.26
N LEU A 453 -19.53 5.65 -11.41
CA LEU A 453 -20.98 5.49 -11.33
C LEU A 453 -21.46 5.83 -9.92
N ILE A 454 -22.38 6.78 -9.82
CA ILE A 454 -23.08 7.13 -8.58
C ILE A 454 -24.56 6.81 -8.79
N GLU A 455 -25.08 5.82 -8.08
CA GLU A 455 -26.43 5.30 -8.29
C GLU A 455 -27.22 5.18 -6.98
N ASN A 456 -28.21 6.05 -6.78
CA ASN A 456 -29.00 6.17 -5.56
C ASN A 456 -28.12 6.35 -4.30
N CYS A 457 -27.23 7.34 -4.33
CA CYS A 457 -26.29 7.67 -3.27
C CYS A 457 -26.49 9.07 -2.67
N TYR A 458 -25.97 9.27 -1.45
CA TYR A 458 -26.26 10.46 -0.66
C TYR A 458 -25.02 11.05 0.00
N GLY A 459 -24.72 12.33 -0.25
CA GLY A 459 -23.55 12.95 0.36
C GLY A 459 -22.25 12.34 -0.12
N VAL A 460 -22.01 12.42 -1.43
CA VAL A 460 -20.80 11.88 -2.05
C VAL A 460 -20.02 13.03 -2.67
N THR A 461 -18.76 13.19 -2.26
CA THR A 461 -17.83 14.15 -2.84
C THR A 461 -16.70 13.41 -3.53
N ILE A 462 -16.53 13.64 -4.83
CA ILE A 462 -15.46 13.05 -5.63
C ILE A 462 -14.44 14.13 -5.98
N ALA A 463 -13.16 13.79 -5.75
CA ALA A 463 -11.99 14.61 -6.03
C ALA A 463 -11.95 15.92 -5.23
N SER A 464 -12.14 15.81 -3.91
CA SER A 464 -12.13 16.99 -3.02
C SER A 464 -10.85 17.82 -3.13
N GLN A 465 -9.71 17.19 -3.46
CA GLN A 465 -8.39 17.80 -3.64
C GLN A 465 -7.87 17.78 -5.09
N GLY A 466 -8.57 17.12 -6.01
CA GLY A 466 -8.24 17.10 -7.44
C GLY A 466 -8.02 15.72 -8.03
N GLY A 467 -7.97 15.62 -9.35
CA GLY A 467 -7.75 14.34 -10.02
C GLY A 467 -8.02 14.40 -11.51
N TRP A 468 -7.93 13.24 -12.15
CA TRP A 468 -8.21 13.13 -13.57
C TRP A 468 -8.92 11.82 -13.90
N VAL A 469 -9.75 11.89 -14.94
CA VAL A 469 -10.42 10.76 -15.58
C VAL A 469 -10.12 10.84 -17.07
N SER A 470 -9.57 9.79 -17.65
CA SER A 470 -9.14 9.78 -19.05
C SER A 470 -9.45 8.46 -19.74
N GLY A 471 -10.26 8.51 -20.80
CA GLY A 471 -10.70 7.32 -21.52
C GLY A 471 -11.59 6.38 -20.67
N GLY A 472 -12.13 5.35 -21.29
CA GLY A 472 -13.08 4.43 -20.66
C GLY A 472 -14.55 4.81 -20.86
N GLY A 473 -15.41 4.43 -19.92
CA GLY A 473 -16.84 4.75 -19.92
C GLY A 473 -17.23 5.94 -19.03
N GLU A 474 -18.50 6.37 -19.12
CA GLU A 474 -18.99 7.65 -18.61
C GLU A 474 -18.72 7.89 -17.10
N ILE A 475 -18.60 9.15 -16.72
CA ILE A 475 -18.90 9.63 -15.36
C ILE A 475 -20.42 9.80 -15.29
N ARG A 476 -21.10 8.92 -14.57
CA ARG A 476 -22.56 8.82 -14.60
C ARG A 476 -23.19 8.93 -13.21
N LEU A 477 -24.11 9.87 -13.08
CA LEU A 477 -25.10 9.93 -12.00
C LEU A 477 -26.38 9.29 -12.53
N ALA A 478 -26.74 8.15 -11.94
CA ALA A 478 -27.91 7.36 -12.32
C ALA A 478 -28.81 7.10 -11.11
N ALA A 479 -30.01 6.58 -11.36
CA ALA A 479 -30.85 6.00 -10.34
C ALA A 479 -31.71 4.89 -10.91
N ARG A 480 -31.94 3.89 -10.08
CA ARG A 480 -33.01 2.90 -10.24
C ARG A 480 -34.21 3.25 -9.37
N SER A 481 -35.37 2.70 -9.73
CA SER A 481 -36.64 2.95 -9.05
C SER A 481 -36.74 2.36 -7.63
N ASP A 482 -35.84 1.46 -7.26
CA ASP A 482 -35.85 0.78 -5.96
C ASP A 482 -35.59 1.73 -4.79
N PHE A 483 -34.95 2.88 -5.04
CA PHE A 483 -34.50 3.82 -4.01
C PHE A 483 -34.74 5.26 -4.45
N PRO A 484 -34.79 6.22 -3.50
CA PRO A 484 -34.76 7.64 -3.84
C PRO A 484 -33.55 7.99 -4.73
N ASN A 485 -33.71 8.98 -5.59
CA ASN A 485 -32.63 9.43 -6.46
C ASN A 485 -31.45 9.96 -5.62
N ASN A 486 -30.29 10.07 -6.25
CA ASN A 486 -29.10 10.72 -5.71
C ASN A 486 -29.44 12.07 -5.06
N ASN A 487 -28.78 12.38 -3.94
CA ASN A 487 -28.88 13.70 -3.31
C ASN A 487 -27.53 14.14 -2.72
N ARG A 488 -27.16 15.42 -2.86
CA ARG A 488 -25.89 15.98 -2.38
C ARG A 488 -24.68 15.26 -2.97
N ILE A 489 -24.54 15.32 -4.30
CA ILE A 489 -23.38 14.79 -5.01
C ILE A 489 -22.48 15.94 -5.47
N HIS A 490 -21.23 15.95 -5.05
CA HIS A 490 -20.25 16.96 -5.44
C HIS A 490 -19.18 16.30 -6.31
N LEU A 491 -19.08 16.71 -7.58
CA LEU A 491 -17.94 16.38 -8.44
C LEU A 491 -17.10 17.62 -8.64
N GLN A 492 -15.83 17.58 -8.23
CA GLN A 492 -15.02 18.78 -8.21
C GLN A 492 -13.55 18.57 -8.57
N ASN A 493 -12.89 19.63 -9.06
CA ASN A 493 -11.44 19.69 -9.29
C ASN A 493 -10.90 18.59 -10.24
N LEU A 494 -11.68 18.20 -11.25
CA LEU A 494 -11.32 17.13 -12.19
C LEU A 494 -10.86 17.68 -13.54
N THR A 495 -9.85 17.03 -14.11
CA THR A 495 -9.63 17.05 -15.56
C THR A 495 -10.27 15.81 -16.17
N VAL A 496 -11.18 16.00 -17.13
CA VAL A 496 -11.97 14.93 -17.75
C VAL A 496 -11.68 14.89 -19.24
N THR A 497 -11.00 13.83 -19.68
CA THR A 497 -10.46 13.69 -21.03
C THR A 497 -11.10 12.53 -21.78
N ASN A 498 -11.60 12.78 -23.01
CA ASN A 498 -12.22 11.76 -23.86
C ASN A 498 -13.37 11.02 -23.17
N GLN A 499 -14.26 11.74 -22.45
CA GLN A 499 -15.31 11.16 -21.62
C GLN A 499 -16.63 11.93 -21.67
N THR A 500 -17.70 11.30 -21.20
CA THR A 500 -19.00 11.95 -20.99
C THR A 500 -19.29 12.07 -19.50
N ILE A 501 -19.69 13.26 -19.05
CA ILE A 501 -20.38 13.45 -17.78
C ILE A 501 -21.88 13.44 -18.06
N ARG A 502 -22.59 12.50 -17.45
CA ARG A 502 -24.05 12.33 -17.60
C ARG A 502 -24.74 12.30 -16.26
N GLU A 503 -25.80 13.06 -16.13
CA GLU A 503 -26.75 12.94 -15.03
C GLU A 503 -28.15 12.64 -15.58
N SER A 504 -28.69 11.48 -15.22
CA SER A 504 -30.05 11.09 -15.62
C SER A 504 -30.55 9.95 -14.74
N PRO A 505 -31.61 10.16 -13.92
CA PRO A 505 -32.37 11.41 -13.73
C PRO A 505 -31.62 12.47 -12.91
N CYS A 506 -32.09 13.72 -12.95
CA CYS A 506 -31.52 14.85 -12.19
C CYS A 506 -31.52 14.58 -10.67
N ALA A 507 -30.35 14.58 -10.05
CA ALA A 507 -30.17 14.40 -8.63
C ALA A 507 -30.60 15.63 -7.82
N GLY A 508 -30.92 15.44 -6.54
CA GLY A 508 -31.14 16.55 -5.63
C GLY A 508 -29.81 17.20 -5.20
N ASN A 509 -29.74 18.53 -5.17
CA ASN A 509 -28.62 19.29 -4.57
C ASN A 509 -27.22 18.84 -5.04
N SER A 510 -27.04 18.49 -6.31
CA SER A 510 -25.73 18.11 -6.83
C SER A 510 -24.99 19.33 -7.37
N GLU A 511 -23.66 19.35 -7.19
CA GLU A 511 -22.79 20.45 -7.59
C GLU A 511 -21.62 19.90 -8.41
N PHE A 512 -21.34 20.58 -9.52
CA PHE A 512 -20.20 20.31 -10.35
C PHE A 512 -19.30 21.56 -10.40
N ARG A 513 -18.07 21.46 -9.89
CA ARG A 513 -17.22 22.65 -9.67
C ARG A 513 -15.79 22.43 -10.15
N ASN A 514 -15.22 23.43 -10.84
CA ASN A 514 -13.82 23.39 -11.28
C ASN A 514 -13.51 22.12 -12.10
N ILE A 515 -14.35 21.84 -13.10
CA ILE A 515 -14.16 20.70 -14.01
C ILE A 515 -13.58 21.20 -15.33
N THR A 516 -12.41 20.70 -15.69
CA THR A 516 -11.76 20.97 -16.97
C THR A 516 -12.12 19.85 -17.94
N MET A 517 -12.84 20.18 -19.01
CA MET A 517 -13.26 19.22 -20.04
C MET A 517 -12.31 19.27 -21.24
N VAL A 518 -11.79 18.11 -21.66
CA VAL A 518 -10.88 17.96 -22.81
C VAL A 518 -11.42 16.89 -23.75
N ASN A 519 -11.89 17.27 -24.94
CA ASN A 519 -12.54 16.34 -25.89
C ASN A 519 -13.64 15.48 -25.22
N SER A 520 -14.46 16.12 -24.39
CA SER A 520 -15.42 15.45 -23.52
C SER A 520 -16.80 16.11 -23.66
N THR A 521 -17.86 15.36 -23.35
CA THR A 521 -19.25 15.87 -23.43
C THR A 521 -19.90 16.02 -22.05
N TRP A 522 -20.85 16.93 -21.96
CA TRP A 522 -21.51 17.33 -20.72
C TRP A 522 -23.02 17.31 -20.89
N ALA A 523 -23.71 16.44 -20.15
CA ALA A 523 -25.16 16.27 -20.18
C ALA A 523 -25.68 16.08 -18.76
N VAL A 524 -25.74 17.17 -18.00
CA VAL A 524 -26.25 17.20 -16.63
C VAL A 524 -27.45 18.12 -16.52
N CYS A 525 -28.17 18.02 -15.41
CA CYS A 525 -29.20 18.97 -15.05
C CYS A 525 -28.56 20.18 -14.34
#